data_AF-A0A6J2YN59-F1
#
_entry.id   AF-A0A6J2YN59-F1
#
_cell.length_a   1.000
_cell.length_b   1.000
_cell.length_c   1.000
_cell.angle_alpha   90.00
_cell.angle_beta   90.00
_cell.angle_gamma   90.00
#
_symmetry.space_group_name_H-M   'P 1'
#
loop_
_entity.id
_entity.type
_entity.pdbx_description
1 polymer ?
#
loop_
_entity_poly.entity_id
_entity_poly.type
_entity_poly.pdbx_seq_one_letter_code
_entity_poly.pdbx_strand_id
1 'polypeptide(L)'
;MIEIKNLKLDVAVITETKKKVQESESMGQYDHFYSGVSKDRRAQQGVSVLIKRNLRKHVQSWEAISERIIKINMTVRENRITIFGVYGINDDSLVNVKDKFFEDLNNEIKKLEKN
;
A
#
# COMPACT_ATOMS: atom_id res chain seq x y z
N MET A 1 -13.74 8.92 -5.33
CA MET A 1 -13.10 9.34 -4.06
C MET A 1 -13.97 10.19 -3.13
N ILE A 2 -15.19 10.57 -3.54
CA ILE A 2 -16.15 11.29 -2.69
C ILE A 2 -16.45 10.50 -1.40
N GLU A 3 -16.48 9.18 -1.49
CA GLU A 3 -16.82 8.29 -0.38
C GLU A 3 -15.80 8.32 0.77
N ILE A 4 -14.51 8.25 0.48
CA ILE A 4 -13.44 8.32 1.51
C ILE A 4 -13.47 9.66 2.24
N LYS A 5 -13.74 10.75 1.50
CA LYS A 5 -13.94 12.09 2.07
C LYS A 5 -15.17 12.11 2.99
N ASN A 6 -16.28 11.51 2.58
CA ASN A 6 -17.51 11.47 3.36
C ASN A 6 -17.37 10.64 4.64
N LEU A 7 -16.62 9.54 4.57
CA LEU A 7 -16.27 8.70 5.72
C LEU A 7 -15.22 9.33 6.64
N LYS A 8 -14.64 10.48 6.25
CA LYS A 8 -13.63 11.24 7.00
C LYS A 8 -12.41 10.40 7.40
N LEU A 9 -12.08 9.39 6.60
CA LEU A 9 -10.95 8.48 6.87
C LEU A 9 -9.63 9.24 6.84
N ASP A 10 -8.74 8.93 7.79
CA ASP A 10 -7.39 9.50 7.84
C ASP A 10 -6.40 8.68 6.99
N VAL A 11 -6.59 7.37 6.96
CA VAL A 11 -5.88 6.42 6.09
C VAL A 11 -6.88 5.45 5.49
N ALA A 12 -6.74 5.13 4.21
CA ALA A 12 -7.52 4.10 3.54
C ALA A 12 -6.63 3.22 2.65
N VAL A 13 -6.85 1.91 2.68
CA VAL A 13 -6.25 0.96 1.75
C VAL A 13 -7.30 0.56 0.72
N ILE A 14 -6.97 0.67 -0.56
CA ILE A 14 -7.83 0.25 -1.67
C ILE A 14 -7.11 -0.85 -2.44
N THR A 15 -7.78 -1.98 -2.63
CA THR A 15 -7.29 -3.11 -3.41
C THR A 15 -7.98 -3.16 -4.77
N GLU A 16 -7.47 -3.95 -5.71
CA GLU A 16 -8.03 -4.11 -7.06
C GLU A 16 -8.15 -2.80 -7.84
N THR A 17 -7.18 -1.90 -7.65
CA THR A 17 -7.21 -0.55 -8.23
C THR A 17 -7.03 -0.56 -9.74
N LYS A 18 -6.41 -1.61 -10.28
CA LYS A 18 -6.05 -1.78 -11.70
C LYS A 18 -5.22 -0.59 -12.24
N LYS A 19 -4.63 0.22 -11.36
CA LYS A 19 -3.66 1.23 -11.76
C LYS A 19 -2.40 0.53 -12.24
N LYS A 20 -1.73 1.15 -13.20
CA LYS A 20 -0.40 0.72 -13.63
C LYS A 20 0.65 1.53 -12.88
N VAL A 21 1.88 1.02 -12.91
CA VAL A 21 3.09 1.58 -12.32
C VAL A 21 3.02 1.77 -10.81
N GLN A 22 4.15 2.21 -10.26
CA GLN A 22 4.35 2.44 -8.83
C GLN A 22 4.71 3.89 -8.65
N GLU A 23 3.78 4.70 -8.18
CA GLU A 23 3.96 6.15 -8.07
C GLU A 23 3.14 6.70 -6.90
N SER A 24 3.35 7.98 -6.63
CA SER A 24 2.54 8.73 -5.68
C SER A 24 2.06 10.03 -6.31
N GLU A 25 0.82 10.42 -6.02
CA GLU A 25 0.22 11.66 -6.51
C GLU A 25 -0.60 12.36 -5.42
N SER A 26 -0.71 13.67 -5.50
CA SER A 26 -1.66 14.40 -4.64
C SER A 26 -3.06 14.31 -5.25
N MET A 27 -4.01 13.79 -4.48
CA MET A 27 -5.39 13.58 -4.90
C MET A 27 -6.35 14.33 -3.94
N GLY A 28 -6.56 15.62 -4.21
CA GLY A 28 -7.47 16.46 -3.43
C GLY A 28 -7.03 16.67 -1.97
N GLN A 29 -7.71 16.00 -1.04
CA GLN A 29 -7.40 16.06 0.41
C GLN A 29 -6.49 14.92 0.88
N TYR A 30 -6.05 14.07 -0.04
CA TYR A 30 -5.25 12.89 0.25
C TYR A 30 -3.98 12.91 -0.61
N ASP A 31 -2.90 12.35 -0.08
CA ASP A 31 -1.79 11.86 -0.88
C ASP A 31 -2.03 10.38 -1.15
N HIS A 32 -1.90 10.00 -2.41
CA HIS A 32 -2.21 8.69 -2.94
C HIS A 32 -0.92 7.99 -3.33
N PHE A 33 -0.63 6.88 -2.66
CA PHE A 33 0.47 5.98 -2.98
C PHE A 33 -0.13 4.74 -3.64
N TYR A 34 0.37 4.35 -4.81
CA TYR A 34 -0.15 3.18 -5.51
C TYR A 34 0.96 2.30 -6.08
N SER A 35 0.67 1.01 -6.14
CA SER A 35 1.53 0.00 -6.71
C SER A 35 0.67 -0.88 -7.61
N GLY A 36 1.07 -1.00 -8.87
CA GLY A 36 0.41 -1.83 -9.85
C GLY A 36 1.39 -2.31 -10.91
N VAL A 37 0.87 -3.07 -11.86
CA VAL A 37 1.69 -3.71 -12.91
C VAL A 37 2.37 -2.69 -13.83
N SER A 38 3.44 -3.13 -14.48
CA SER A 38 4.20 -2.34 -15.46
C SER A 38 3.34 -1.89 -16.66
N LYS A 39 3.77 -0.83 -17.38
CA LYS A 39 2.98 -0.21 -18.46
C LYS A 39 2.67 -1.17 -19.62
N ASP A 40 3.59 -2.08 -19.90
CA ASP A 40 3.53 -3.13 -20.93
C ASP A 40 2.53 -4.25 -20.62
N ARG A 41 2.15 -4.43 -19.35
CA ARG A 41 1.17 -5.44 -18.95
C ARG A 41 -0.24 -4.88 -18.95
N ARG A 42 -1.23 -5.75 -19.19
CA ARG A 42 -2.65 -5.40 -19.01
C ARG A 42 -2.89 -5.03 -17.55
N ALA A 43 -3.62 -3.95 -17.32
CA ALA A 43 -4.02 -3.51 -15.99
C ALA A 43 -4.74 -4.64 -15.24
N GLN A 44 -4.14 -5.09 -14.14
CA GLN A 44 -4.63 -6.14 -13.25
C GLN A 44 -4.07 -5.89 -11.86
N GLN A 45 -4.75 -6.43 -10.84
CA GLN A 45 -4.35 -6.30 -9.45
C GLN A 45 -4.26 -4.82 -9.04
N GLY A 46 -3.35 -4.50 -8.13
CA GLY A 46 -3.05 -3.14 -7.71
C GLY A 46 -3.56 -2.86 -6.31
N VAL A 47 -2.70 -2.21 -5.54
CA VAL A 47 -3.01 -1.74 -4.19
C VAL A 47 -2.70 -0.26 -4.10
N SER A 48 -3.42 0.43 -3.23
CA SER A 48 -3.22 1.84 -2.96
C SER A 48 -3.41 2.13 -1.51
N VAL A 49 -2.63 3.09 -1.02
CA VAL A 49 -2.81 3.68 0.30
C VAL A 49 -3.05 5.18 0.12
N LEU A 50 -4.15 5.64 0.66
CA LEU A 50 -4.50 7.07 0.72
C LEU A 50 -4.22 7.55 2.13
N ILE A 51 -3.45 8.62 2.25
CA ILE A 51 -3.16 9.28 3.53
C ILE A 51 -3.67 10.70 3.45
N LYS A 52 -4.47 11.11 4.43
CA LYS A 52 -4.99 12.47 4.49
C LYS A 52 -3.85 13.47 4.53
N ARG A 53 -3.94 14.54 3.75
CA ARG A 53 -2.82 15.42 3.43
C ARG A 53 -2.19 16.10 4.67
N ASN A 54 -2.98 16.35 5.71
CA ASN A 54 -2.45 16.87 6.98
C ASN A 54 -1.54 15.88 7.72
N LEU A 55 -1.63 14.58 7.42
CA LEU A 55 -0.77 13.51 7.96
C LEU A 55 0.45 13.24 7.08
N ARG A 56 0.52 13.76 5.85
CA ARG A 56 1.66 13.53 4.93
C ARG A 56 3.01 13.92 5.52
N LYS A 57 3.03 14.99 6.32
CA LYS A 57 4.22 15.46 7.04
C LYS A 57 4.80 14.43 8.02
N HIS A 58 4.01 13.44 8.41
CA HIS A 58 4.43 12.34 9.28
C HIS A 58 4.98 11.14 8.51
N VAL A 59 4.75 11.06 7.20
CA VAL A 59 5.24 9.96 6.35
C VAL A 59 6.72 10.16 6.05
N GLN A 60 7.54 9.24 6.57
CA GLN A 60 9.00 9.25 6.41
C GLN A 60 9.42 8.60 5.11
N SER A 61 8.81 7.47 4.77
CA SER A 61 9.09 6.73 3.54
C SER A 61 7.90 5.87 3.15
N TRP A 62 7.86 5.51 1.88
CA TRP A 62 6.96 4.50 1.37
C TRP A 62 7.68 3.65 0.33
N GLU A 63 7.21 2.43 0.14
CA GLU A 63 7.79 1.46 -0.77
C GLU A 63 6.69 0.60 -1.38
N ALA A 64 6.75 0.40 -2.70
CA ALA A 64 5.94 -0.58 -3.42
C ALA A 64 6.70 -1.92 -3.43
N ILE A 65 6.36 -2.81 -2.50
CA ILE A 65 7.01 -4.12 -2.36
C ILE A 65 6.62 -5.04 -3.53
N SER A 66 5.34 -4.99 -3.92
CA SER A 66 4.80 -5.67 -5.09
C SER A 66 3.52 -4.98 -5.55
N GLU A 67 2.89 -5.46 -6.62
CA GLU A 67 1.57 -4.98 -7.09
C GLU A 67 0.45 -5.25 -6.08
N ARG A 68 0.74 -5.99 -5.00
CA ARG A 68 -0.19 -6.38 -3.93
C ARG A 68 0.20 -5.84 -2.55
N ILE A 69 1.41 -5.31 -2.37
CA ILE A 69 1.90 -4.87 -1.05
C ILE A 69 2.55 -3.49 -1.18
N ILE A 70 2.07 -2.54 -0.38
CA ILE A 70 2.70 -1.23 -0.14
C ILE A 70 3.06 -1.15 1.34
N LYS A 71 4.26 -0.64 1.64
CA LYS A 71 4.69 -0.29 3.00
C LYS A 71 4.78 1.23 3.13
N ILE A 72 4.26 1.79 4.20
CA ILE A 72 4.42 3.21 4.57
C ILE A 72 4.95 3.29 6.00
N ASN A 73 6.07 3.98 6.17
CA ASN A 73 6.62 4.29 7.49
C ASN A 73 6.29 5.72 7.85
N MET A 74 5.77 5.93 9.04
CA MET A 74 5.41 7.24 9.55
C MET A 74 5.77 7.41 11.02
N THR A 75 6.02 8.65 11.42
CA THR A 75 6.25 9.01 12.82
C THR A 75 5.29 10.10 13.24
N VAL A 76 4.44 9.76 14.20
CA VAL A 76 3.44 10.66 14.78
C VAL A 76 3.79 10.87 16.25
N ARG A 77 4.24 12.09 16.57
CA ARG A 77 4.88 12.40 17.85
C ARG A 77 6.10 11.49 18.04
N GLU A 78 6.16 10.71 19.11
CA GLU A 78 7.25 9.78 19.41
C GLU A 78 6.97 8.35 18.93
N ASN A 79 5.80 8.10 18.34
CA ASN A 79 5.40 6.77 17.91
C ASN A 79 5.82 6.52 16.46
N ARG A 80 6.53 5.41 16.24
CA ARG A 80 6.81 4.86 14.92
C ARG A 80 5.67 3.93 14.52
N ILE A 81 5.07 4.21 13.37
CA ILE A 81 3.94 3.46 12.83
C ILE A 81 4.32 2.98 11.43
N THR A 82 4.16 1.69 11.17
CA THR A 82 4.29 1.12 9.83
C THR A 82 2.92 0.63 9.37
N ILE A 83 2.49 1.08 8.20
CA ILE A 83 1.24 0.67 7.58
C ILE A 83 1.57 -0.22 6.38
N PHE A 84 0.99 -1.42 6.36
CA PHE A 84 0.99 -2.28 5.19
C PHE A 84 -0.36 -2.22 4.49
N GLY A 85 -0.38 -1.73 3.26
CA GLY A 85 -1.52 -1.88 2.36
C GLY A 85 -1.37 -3.19 1.61
N VAL A 86 -2.26 -4.16 1.88
CA VAL A 86 -2.14 -5.52 1.36
C VAL A 86 -3.39 -5.91 0.57
N TYR A 87 -3.19 -6.31 -0.68
CA TYR A 87 -4.19 -7.00 -1.50
C TYR A 87 -3.90 -8.50 -1.48
N GLY A 88 -4.63 -9.21 -0.60
CA GLY A 88 -4.49 -10.66 -0.41
C GLY A 88 -4.57 -11.46 -1.71
N ILE A 89 -3.78 -12.52 -1.79
CA ILE A 89 -3.79 -13.44 -2.93
C ILE A 89 -5.03 -14.34 -2.89
N ASN A 90 -5.53 -14.76 -4.06
CA ASN A 90 -6.71 -15.61 -4.14
C ASN A 90 -6.38 -17.05 -3.72
N ASP A 91 -7.35 -17.73 -3.09
CA ASP A 91 -7.19 -19.11 -2.61
C ASP A 91 -6.93 -20.13 -3.73
N ASP A 92 -7.48 -19.88 -4.93
CA ASP A 92 -7.32 -20.70 -6.13
C ASP A 92 -5.97 -20.50 -6.85
N SER A 93 -5.14 -19.57 -6.36
CA SER A 93 -3.79 -19.38 -6.88
C SER A 93 -2.92 -20.61 -6.63
N LEU A 94 -1.95 -20.84 -7.52
CA LEU A 94 -0.95 -21.91 -7.36
C LEU A 94 -0.24 -21.78 -6.01
N VAL A 95 0.03 -22.92 -5.37
CA VAL A 95 0.63 -23.00 -4.02
C VAL A 95 1.93 -22.19 -3.94
N ASN A 96 2.83 -22.36 -4.90
CA ASN A 96 4.10 -21.62 -4.94
C ASN A 96 3.94 -20.09 -5.03
N VAL A 97 2.87 -19.60 -5.69
CA VAL A 97 2.60 -18.16 -5.77
C VAL A 97 2.05 -17.65 -4.43
N LYS A 98 1.23 -18.45 -3.73
CA LYS A 98 0.75 -18.14 -2.38
C LYS A 98 1.90 -18.13 -1.37
N ASP A 99 2.74 -19.17 -1.39
CA ASP A 99 3.89 -19.27 -0.50
C ASP A 99 4.82 -18.07 -0.68
N LYS A 100 5.14 -17.73 -1.94
CA LYS A 100 5.94 -16.54 -2.24
C LYS A 100 5.30 -15.26 -1.70
N PHE A 101 4.00 -15.07 -1.87
CA PHE A 101 3.29 -13.89 -1.38
C PHE A 101 3.41 -13.76 0.15
N PHE A 102 3.15 -14.85 0.89
CA PHE A 102 3.25 -14.85 2.35
C PHE A 102 4.69 -14.73 2.83
N GLU A 103 5.65 -15.32 2.13
CA GLU A 103 7.07 -15.19 2.41
C GLU A 103 7.53 -13.73 2.25
N ASP A 104 7.20 -13.08 1.12
CA ASP A 104 7.54 -11.68 0.87
C ASP A 104 6.95 -10.76 1.95
N LEU A 105 5.69 -10.95 2.33
CA LEU A 105 5.04 -10.17 3.39
C LEU A 105 5.69 -10.41 4.76
N ASN A 106 5.95 -11.67 5.12
CA ASN A 106 6.58 -12.02 6.39
C ASN A 106 8.01 -11.48 6.49
N ASN A 107 8.76 -11.50 5.38
CA ASN A 107 10.10 -10.92 5.31
C ASN A 107 10.07 -9.41 5.57
N GLU A 108 9.09 -8.69 5.04
CA GLU A 108 8.91 -7.26 5.34
C GLU A 108 8.53 -6.98 6.79
N ILE A 109 7.66 -7.80 7.39
CA ILE A 109 7.28 -7.66 8.80
C ILE A 109 8.48 -7.92 9.72
N LYS A 110 9.25 -8.98 9.47
CA LYS A 110 10.46 -9.32 10.24
C LYS A 110 11.56 -8.25 10.18
N LYS A 111 11.61 -7.44 9.12
CA LYS A 111 12.53 -6.29 9.06
C LYS A 111 12.19 -5.23 10.12
N LEU A 112 10.96 -5.20 10.62
CA LEU A 112 10.53 -4.26 11.66
C LEU A 112 10.91 -4.72 13.06
N GLU A 113 10.92 -6.04 13.33
CA GLU A 113 11.25 -6.62 14.64
C GLU A 113 12.72 -6.42 15.04
N LYS A 114 13.58 -6.08 14.08
CA LYS A 114 15.02 -5.85 14.29
C LYS A 114 15.37 -4.40 14.66
N ASN A 115 14.39 -3.53 14.88
CA ASN A 115 14.55 -2.13 15.29
C ASN A 115 13.83 -1.86 16.62
#